data_AF-A0A5S4F0J2-F1
#
_entry.id   AF-A0A5S4F0J2-F1
#
_cell.length_a   1.000
_cell.length_b   1.000
_cell.length_c   1.000
_cell.angle_alpha   90.00
_cell.angle_beta   90.00
_cell.angle_gamma   90.00
#
_symmetry.space_group_name_H-M   'P 1'
#
loop_
_entity.id
_entity.type
_entity.pdbx_description
1 polymer ?
#
loop_
_entity_poly.entity_id
_entity_poly.type
_entity_poly.pdbx_seq_one_letter_code
_entity_poly.pdbx_strand_id
1 'polypeptide(L)'
;MMSIPGSRSEVTVPLRGVDMDDEQFIKIVEQRIGQGGAQAAGRAVEATLRTLSERLSKGQSRDLMGEVSPEMMRLLHTESDPEPFDAAEFLRRVAEREGVDHETADRHARAVFWALGQTVSPDAIADMTADLPHDFAPLVAEAQRRRVDIVPAGRFLDAVAERAGLHRAGAHRATEAALETLAERITPGEVEDLINRLPVQLHAPLKRGVSAKATRMPVEEFVLRIAERENVSPEVAREHARAVFMTLRESIPSEEFFDVTAQLPSDYAAFLPHS
;
A
#
# COMPACT_ATOMS: atom_id res chain seq x y z
N MET A 1 35.68 -18.19 -48.91
CA MET A 1 34.21 -18.11 -48.78
C MET A 1 33.74 -19.18 -47.83
N MET A 2 33.43 -18.84 -46.58
CA MET A 2 32.37 -19.51 -45.81
C MET A 2 32.02 -18.62 -44.62
N SER A 3 30.95 -17.83 -44.80
CA SER A 3 30.29 -17.09 -43.73
C SER A 3 29.27 -18.02 -43.07
N ILE A 4 29.28 -18.11 -41.75
CA ILE A 4 28.18 -18.68 -40.97
C ILE A 4 27.52 -17.51 -40.23
N PRO A 5 26.22 -17.23 -40.44
CA PRO A 5 25.52 -16.19 -39.72
C PRO A 5 25.08 -16.70 -38.34
N GLY A 6 25.21 -15.83 -37.34
CA GLY A 6 24.74 -16.08 -35.99
C GLY A 6 23.20 -16.11 -35.93
N SER A 7 22.68 -17.16 -35.31
CA SER A 7 21.28 -17.28 -34.94
C SER A 7 21.00 -16.30 -33.79
N ARG A 8 20.29 -15.20 -34.08
CA ARG A 8 19.66 -14.38 -33.03
C ARG A 8 18.33 -15.05 -32.71
N SER A 9 18.23 -15.60 -31.50
CA SER A 9 16.95 -15.98 -30.92
C SER A 9 16.09 -14.73 -30.77
N GLU A 10 15.07 -14.60 -31.63
CA GLU A 10 14.00 -13.64 -31.44
C GLU A 10 13.26 -13.99 -30.15
N VAL A 11 13.40 -13.13 -29.15
CA VAL A 11 12.52 -13.12 -27.99
C VAL A 11 11.20 -12.56 -28.46
N THR A 12 10.25 -13.43 -28.76
CA THR A 12 8.87 -13.06 -29.08
C THR A 12 8.24 -12.39 -27.87
N VAL A 13 8.08 -11.07 -27.95
CA VAL A 13 7.21 -10.32 -27.04
C VAL A 13 5.77 -10.68 -27.42
N PRO A 14 4.94 -11.25 -26.52
CA PRO A 14 3.57 -11.58 -26.87
C PRO A 14 2.78 -10.31 -27.18
N LEU A 15 2.04 -10.37 -28.29
CA LEU A 15 1.20 -9.31 -28.81
C LEU A 15 0.06 -9.04 -27.81
N ARG A 16 -0.07 -7.78 -27.37
CA ARG A 16 -1.21 -7.28 -26.59
C ARG A 16 -2.50 -7.49 -27.39
N GLY A 17 -3.53 -8.07 -26.77
CA GLY A 17 -4.91 -8.11 -27.29
C GLY A 17 -5.43 -9.46 -27.79
N VAL A 18 -4.82 -10.60 -27.42
CA VAL A 18 -5.37 -11.93 -27.73
C VAL A 18 -5.65 -12.66 -26.43
N ASP A 19 -6.90 -13.11 -26.27
CA ASP A 19 -7.45 -13.93 -25.17
C ASP A 19 -6.38 -14.54 -24.28
N MET A 20 -6.10 -13.89 -23.15
CA MET A 20 -5.18 -14.44 -22.16
C MET A 20 -5.91 -15.44 -21.29
N ASP A 21 -5.39 -16.66 -21.29
CA ASP A 21 -5.92 -17.75 -20.48
C ASP A 21 -5.64 -17.49 -18.98
N ASP A 22 -6.56 -17.93 -18.13
CA ASP A 22 -6.50 -17.81 -16.67
C ASP A 22 -5.17 -18.33 -16.11
N GLU A 23 -4.66 -19.40 -16.71
CA GLU A 23 -3.39 -20.01 -16.33
C GLU A 23 -2.21 -19.04 -16.50
N GLN A 24 -2.23 -18.19 -17.53
CA GLN A 24 -1.18 -17.21 -17.75
C GLN A 24 -1.24 -16.08 -16.73
N PHE A 25 -2.44 -15.59 -16.39
CA PHE A 25 -2.58 -14.58 -15.34
C PHE A 25 -2.15 -15.12 -13.97
N ILE A 26 -2.59 -16.33 -13.62
CA ILE A 26 -2.21 -16.99 -12.37
C ILE A 26 -0.69 -17.17 -12.30
N LYS A 27 -0.02 -17.56 -13.41
CA LYS A 27 1.45 -17.64 -13.47
C LYS A 27 2.14 -16.31 -13.23
N ILE A 28 1.60 -15.20 -13.78
CA ILE A 28 2.13 -13.84 -13.55
C ILE A 28 2.05 -13.49 -12.07
N VAL A 29 0.93 -13.79 -11.40
CA VAL A 29 0.76 -13.57 -9.96
C VAL A 29 1.67 -14.49 -9.15
N GLU A 30 1.72 -15.79 -9.46
CA GLU A 30 2.56 -16.80 -8.81
C GLU A 30 4.03 -16.38 -8.78
N GLN A 31 4.57 -15.92 -9.91
CA GLN A 31 5.95 -15.46 -10.02
C GLN A 31 6.26 -14.27 -9.09
N ARG A 32 5.26 -13.43 -8.80
CA ARG A 32 5.43 -12.23 -7.97
C ARG A 32 5.20 -12.49 -6.48
N ILE A 33 4.30 -13.41 -6.12
CA ILE A 33 4.11 -13.81 -4.72
C ILE A 33 5.25 -14.72 -4.23
N GLY A 34 5.83 -15.53 -5.12
CA GLY A 34 6.98 -16.42 -4.87
C GLY A 34 6.68 -17.66 -4.01
N GLN A 35 5.93 -17.53 -2.92
CA GLN A 35 5.58 -18.62 -2.00
C GLN A 35 4.12 -19.09 -2.19
N GLY A 36 3.85 -20.38 -1.91
CA GLY A 36 2.50 -20.97 -1.95
C GLY A 36 2.04 -21.48 -3.33
N GLY A 37 2.78 -21.18 -4.39
CA GLY A 37 2.56 -21.69 -5.75
C GLY A 37 1.22 -21.28 -6.37
N ALA A 38 0.85 -21.95 -7.47
CA ALA A 38 -0.37 -21.68 -8.23
C ALA A 38 -1.66 -21.66 -7.38
N GLN A 39 -1.76 -22.48 -6.33
CA GLN A 39 -2.94 -22.50 -5.47
C GLN A 39 -3.08 -21.21 -4.64
N ALA A 40 -1.97 -20.71 -4.06
CA ALA A 40 -1.99 -19.44 -3.34
C ALA A 40 -2.27 -18.28 -4.29
N ALA A 41 -1.66 -18.29 -5.48
CA ALA A 41 -1.94 -17.31 -6.52
C ALA A 41 -3.43 -17.30 -6.93
N GLY A 42 -4.03 -18.48 -7.13
CA GLY A 42 -5.46 -18.58 -7.44
C GLY A 42 -6.36 -17.99 -6.35
N ARG A 43 -6.10 -18.29 -5.07
CA ARG A 43 -6.86 -17.69 -3.95
C ARG A 43 -6.67 -16.19 -3.87
N ALA A 44 -5.45 -15.69 -4.07
CA ALA A 44 -5.16 -14.27 -4.10
C ALA A 44 -5.94 -13.55 -5.22
N VAL A 45 -5.98 -14.13 -6.42
CA VAL A 45 -6.75 -13.61 -7.56
C VAL A 45 -8.24 -13.56 -7.23
N GLU A 46 -8.81 -14.68 -6.75
CA GLU A 46 -10.23 -14.74 -6.38
C GLU A 46 -10.58 -13.70 -5.30
N ALA A 47 -9.81 -13.67 -4.21
CA ALA A 47 -10.03 -12.75 -3.10
C ALA A 47 -9.94 -11.29 -3.56
N THR A 48 -8.91 -10.94 -4.35
CA THR A 48 -8.68 -9.57 -4.80
C THR A 48 -9.74 -9.10 -5.80
N LEU A 49 -10.03 -9.89 -6.84
CA LEU A 49 -10.99 -9.49 -7.87
C LEU A 49 -12.43 -9.45 -7.34
N ARG A 50 -12.82 -10.39 -6.47
CA ARG A 50 -14.14 -10.33 -5.80
C ARG A 50 -14.26 -9.09 -4.93
N THR A 51 -13.22 -8.74 -4.17
CA THR A 51 -13.22 -7.50 -3.37
C THR A 51 -13.25 -6.26 -4.24
N LEU A 52 -12.53 -6.27 -5.36
CA LEU A 52 -12.54 -5.16 -6.30
C LEU A 52 -13.94 -4.96 -6.92
N SER A 53 -14.63 -6.05 -7.26
CA SER A 53 -16.00 -6.00 -7.80
C SER A 53 -16.97 -5.28 -6.86
N GLU A 54 -16.79 -5.40 -5.55
CA GLU A 54 -17.62 -4.74 -4.54
C GLU A 54 -17.32 -3.25 -4.42
N ARG A 55 -16.12 -2.80 -4.78
CA ARG A 55 -15.73 -1.39 -4.72
C ARG A 55 -16.08 -0.62 -5.99
N LEU A 56 -15.94 -1.25 -7.15
CA LEU A 56 -16.09 -0.60 -8.45
C LEU A 56 -17.56 -0.40 -8.82
N SER A 57 -17.85 0.68 -9.56
CA SER A 57 -19.16 0.84 -10.19
C SER A 57 -19.42 -0.24 -11.24
N LYS A 58 -20.71 -0.51 -11.48
CA LYS A 58 -21.15 -1.44 -12.54
C LYS A 58 -20.62 -1.06 -13.92
N GLY A 59 -20.31 0.23 -14.15
CA GLY A 59 -19.66 0.70 -15.38
C GLY A 59 -18.23 0.23 -15.45
N GLN A 60 -17.41 0.61 -14.48
CA GLN A 60 -15.98 0.30 -14.46
C GLN A 60 -15.71 -1.22 -14.36
N SER A 61 -16.54 -1.96 -13.61
CA SER A 61 -16.47 -3.43 -13.61
C SER A 61 -16.73 -4.01 -15.01
N ARG A 62 -17.66 -3.43 -15.79
CA ARG A 62 -17.95 -3.88 -17.16
C ARG A 62 -16.80 -3.62 -18.12
N ASP A 63 -16.16 -2.46 -18.00
CA ASP A 63 -15.01 -2.10 -18.84
C ASP A 63 -13.82 -3.04 -18.56
N LEU A 64 -13.57 -3.36 -17.29
CA LEU A 64 -12.56 -4.37 -16.91
C LEU A 64 -12.95 -5.78 -17.38
N MET A 65 -14.23 -6.17 -17.27
CA MET A 65 -14.72 -7.47 -17.73
C MET A 65 -14.55 -7.69 -19.24
N GLY A 66 -14.55 -6.62 -20.05
CA GLY A 66 -14.35 -6.70 -21.50
C GLY A 66 -12.94 -7.12 -21.93
N GLU A 67 -11.97 -7.11 -21.00
CA GLU A 67 -10.54 -7.26 -21.28
C GLU A 67 -9.92 -8.46 -20.52
N VAL A 68 -10.73 -9.25 -19.82
CA VAL A 68 -10.27 -10.40 -19.00
C VAL A 68 -10.92 -11.71 -19.45
N SER A 69 -10.41 -12.84 -18.96
CA SER A 69 -10.93 -14.17 -19.23
C SER A 69 -12.35 -14.39 -18.67
N PRO A 70 -13.10 -15.41 -19.14
CA PRO A 70 -14.43 -15.73 -18.62
C PRO A 70 -14.49 -16.06 -17.12
N GLU A 71 -13.46 -16.69 -16.54
CA GLU A 71 -13.45 -16.96 -15.09
C GLU A 71 -13.25 -15.66 -14.29
N MET A 72 -12.36 -14.78 -14.76
CA MET A 72 -12.17 -13.46 -14.15
C MET A 72 -13.41 -12.57 -14.27
N MET A 73 -14.13 -12.64 -15.40
CA MET A 73 -15.41 -11.97 -15.54
C MET A 73 -16.38 -12.40 -14.44
N ARG A 74 -16.46 -13.69 -14.09
CA ARG A 74 -17.32 -14.17 -13.00
C ARG A 74 -16.91 -13.61 -11.63
N LEU A 75 -15.62 -13.37 -11.41
CA LEU A 75 -15.12 -12.78 -10.17
C LEU A 75 -15.40 -11.27 -10.07
N LEU A 76 -15.41 -10.57 -11.20
CA LEU A 76 -15.71 -9.14 -11.29
C LEU A 76 -17.20 -8.83 -11.42
N HIS A 77 -18.01 -9.86 -11.66
CA HIS A 77 -19.45 -9.73 -11.74
C HIS A 77 -20.08 -9.60 -10.35
N THR A 78 -20.79 -8.49 -10.13
CA THR A 78 -21.62 -8.29 -8.95
C THR A 78 -22.96 -7.65 -9.32
N GLU A 79 -24.04 -8.13 -8.71
CA GLU A 79 -25.37 -7.51 -8.83
C GLU A 79 -25.59 -6.41 -7.79
N SER A 80 -24.77 -6.43 -6.72
CA SER A 80 -24.82 -5.44 -5.64
C SER A 80 -24.41 -4.07 -6.13
N ASP A 81 -24.92 -3.04 -5.45
CA ASP A 81 -24.40 -1.69 -5.66
C ASP A 81 -23.00 -1.55 -5.02
N PRO A 82 -22.16 -0.63 -5.53
CA PRO A 82 -20.80 -0.48 -5.04
C PRO A 82 -20.77 -0.05 -3.56
N GLU A 83 -19.94 -0.72 -2.78
CA GLU A 83 -19.73 -0.42 -1.37
C GLU A 83 -18.57 0.56 -1.18
N PRO A 84 -18.78 1.69 -0.48
CA PRO A 84 -17.72 2.64 -0.22
C PRO A 84 -16.82 2.15 0.92
N PHE A 85 -15.69 1.53 0.58
CA PHE A 85 -14.62 1.24 1.53
C PHE A 85 -13.21 1.60 1.04
N ASP A 86 -12.30 1.82 1.97
CA ASP A 86 -10.95 2.32 1.73
C ASP A 86 -9.93 1.19 1.45
N ALA A 87 -8.66 1.51 1.18
CA ALA A 87 -7.64 0.52 0.83
C ALA A 87 -7.32 -0.44 2.00
N ALA A 88 -7.40 0.04 3.24
CA ALA A 88 -7.14 -0.79 4.42
C ALA A 88 -8.27 -1.82 4.61
N GLU A 89 -9.52 -1.41 4.45
CA GLU A 89 -10.68 -2.28 4.47
C GLU A 89 -10.68 -3.26 3.28
N PHE A 90 -10.27 -2.81 2.10
CA PHE A 90 -10.05 -3.69 0.95
C PHE A 90 -9.09 -4.82 1.30
N LEU A 91 -7.92 -4.50 1.85
CA LEU A 91 -6.93 -5.52 2.23
C LEU A 91 -7.39 -6.43 3.36
N ARG A 92 -8.18 -5.92 4.31
CA ARG A 92 -8.82 -6.74 5.36
C ARG A 92 -9.75 -7.78 4.73
N ARG A 93 -10.62 -7.37 3.80
CA ARG A 93 -11.52 -8.29 3.08
C ARG A 93 -10.76 -9.32 2.25
N VAL A 94 -9.67 -8.91 1.60
CA VAL A 94 -8.80 -9.83 0.85
C VAL A 94 -8.18 -10.86 1.80
N ALA A 95 -7.64 -10.43 2.94
CA ALA A 95 -7.06 -11.32 3.95
C ALA A 95 -8.06 -12.35 4.47
N GLU A 96 -9.29 -11.91 4.77
CA GLU A 96 -10.37 -12.78 5.24
C GLU A 96 -10.81 -13.80 4.18
N ARG A 97 -10.91 -13.37 2.91
CA ARG A 97 -11.28 -14.25 1.79
C ARG A 97 -10.19 -15.26 1.44
N GLU A 98 -8.94 -14.85 1.50
CA GLU A 98 -7.81 -15.72 1.19
C GLU A 98 -7.43 -16.64 2.37
N GLY A 99 -7.79 -16.25 3.60
CA GLY A 99 -7.44 -16.96 4.84
C GLY A 99 -5.99 -16.76 5.26
N VAL A 100 -5.46 -15.54 5.07
CA VAL A 100 -4.05 -15.18 5.35
C VAL A 100 -3.96 -13.94 6.26
N ASP A 101 -2.76 -13.65 6.75
CA ASP A 101 -2.51 -12.42 7.50
C ASP A 101 -2.50 -11.17 6.59
N HIS A 102 -2.67 -9.98 7.18
CA HIS A 102 -2.73 -8.72 6.42
C HIS A 102 -1.45 -8.39 5.61
N GLU A 103 -0.27 -8.80 6.08
CA GLU A 103 0.99 -8.56 5.37
C GLU A 103 1.07 -9.43 4.11
N THR A 104 0.65 -10.69 4.22
CA THR A 104 0.50 -11.60 3.09
C THR A 104 -0.57 -11.11 2.10
N ALA A 105 -1.74 -10.69 2.59
CA ALA A 105 -2.81 -10.17 1.74
C ALA A 105 -2.40 -8.92 0.94
N ASP A 106 -1.70 -7.96 1.56
CA ASP A 106 -1.16 -6.79 0.85
C ASP A 106 -0.21 -7.19 -0.28
N ARG A 107 0.77 -8.06 0.03
CA ARG A 107 1.73 -8.55 -0.97
C ARG A 107 1.01 -9.24 -2.14
N HIS A 108 0.01 -10.06 -1.84
CA HIS A 108 -0.76 -10.78 -2.84
C HIS A 108 -1.65 -9.87 -3.67
N ALA A 109 -2.37 -8.93 -3.05
CA ALA A 109 -3.16 -7.91 -3.75
C ALA A 109 -2.28 -7.07 -4.69
N ARG A 110 -1.11 -6.61 -4.25
CA ARG A 110 -0.14 -5.91 -5.10
C ARG A 110 0.30 -6.74 -6.30
N ALA A 111 0.52 -8.04 -6.12
CA ALA A 111 0.86 -8.95 -7.21
C ALA A 111 -0.29 -9.05 -8.24
N VAL A 112 -1.54 -9.09 -7.78
CA VAL A 112 -2.73 -9.10 -8.66
C VAL A 112 -2.90 -7.76 -9.38
N PHE A 113 -2.76 -6.62 -8.72
CA PHE A 113 -2.79 -5.29 -9.37
C PHE A 113 -1.67 -5.17 -10.42
N TRP A 114 -0.46 -5.62 -10.09
CA TRP A 114 0.65 -5.65 -11.05
C TRP A 114 0.34 -6.53 -12.26
N ALA A 115 -0.29 -7.68 -12.04
CA ALA A 115 -0.72 -8.58 -13.11
C ALA A 115 -1.78 -7.91 -13.99
N LEU A 116 -2.81 -7.28 -13.42
CA LEU A 116 -3.79 -6.48 -14.18
C LEU A 116 -3.09 -5.46 -15.09
N GLY A 117 -2.07 -4.75 -14.60
CA GLY A 117 -1.26 -3.84 -15.41
C GLY A 117 -0.43 -4.48 -16.54
N GLN A 118 -0.15 -5.79 -16.46
CA GLN A 118 0.42 -6.53 -17.59
C GLN A 118 -0.64 -6.89 -18.62
N THR A 119 -1.87 -7.14 -18.16
CA THR A 119 -2.81 -7.97 -18.88
C THR A 119 -3.93 -7.20 -19.56
N VAL A 120 -4.45 -6.16 -18.93
CA VAL A 120 -5.52 -5.34 -19.52
C VAL A 120 -4.97 -4.07 -20.17
N SER A 121 -5.79 -3.41 -20.97
CA SER A 121 -5.43 -2.17 -21.65
C SER A 121 -5.22 -1.02 -20.64
N PRO A 122 -4.38 -0.02 -20.97
CA PRO A 122 -4.22 1.17 -20.12
C PRO A 122 -5.52 1.92 -19.87
N ASP A 123 -6.45 1.92 -20.84
CA ASP A 123 -7.75 2.56 -20.72
C ASP A 123 -8.60 1.82 -19.68
N ALA A 124 -8.66 0.48 -19.72
CA ALA A 124 -9.34 -0.32 -18.69
C ALA A 124 -8.73 -0.12 -17.28
N ILE A 125 -7.41 0.08 -17.17
CA ILE A 125 -6.79 0.46 -15.88
C ILE A 125 -7.22 1.86 -15.46
N ALA A 126 -7.23 2.84 -16.37
CA ALA A 126 -7.64 4.20 -16.05
C ALA A 126 -9.08 4.24 -15.54
N ASP A 127 -9.98 3.56 -16.24
CA ASP A 127 -11.39 3.35 -15.93
C ASP A 127 -11.57 2.68 -14.55
N MET A 128 -10.91 1.55 -14.31
CA MET A 128 -10.88 0.90 -12.99
C MET A 128 -10.44 1.86 -11.88
N THR A 129 -9.38 2.63 -12.11
CA THR A 129 -8.80 3.51 -11.08
C THR A 129 -9.65 4.75 -10.78
N ALA A 130 -10.58 5.12 -11.66
CA ALA A 130 -11.43 6.30 -11.48
C ALA A 130 -12.41 6.16 -10.29
N ASP A 131 -12.79 4.94 -9.92
CA ASP A 131 -13.69 4.65 -8.78
C ASP A 131 -12.93 4.37 -7.47
N LEU A 132 -11.59 4.27 -7.53
CA LEU A 132 -10.76 3.97 -6.38
C LEU A 132 -10.42 5.27 -5.63
N PRO A 133 -10.62 5.30 -4.29
CA PRO A 133 -10.24 6.45 -3.49
C PRO A 133 -8.72 6.60 -3.46
N HIS A 134 -8.24 7.81 -3.18
CA HIS A 134 -6.83 8.17 -3.32
C HIS A 134 -5.88 7.28 -2.51
N ASP A 135 -6.31 6.74 -1.37
CA ASP A 135 -5.52 5.86 -0.52
C ASP A 135 -5.22 4.48 -1.15
N PHE A 136 -5.85 4.13 -2.27
CA PHE A 136 -5.43 3.01 -3.12
C PHE A 136 -4.17 3.31 -3.92
N ALA A 137 -3.60 4.52 -3.86
CA ALA A 137 -2.41 4.92 -4.61
C ALA A 137 -1.28 3.87 -4.63
N PRO A 138 -0.94 3.17 -3.52
CA PRO A 138 0.05 2.10 -3.53
C PRO A 138 -0.30 0.91 -4.43
N LEU A 139 -1.57 0.51 -4.48
CA LEU A 139 -2.07 -0.60 -5.33
C LEU A 139 -2.22 -0.13 -6.80
N VAL A 140 -2.74 1.08 -7.00
CA VAL A 140 -2.89 1.68 -8.33
C VAL A 140 -1.55 1.89 -9.02
N ALA A 141 -0.50 2.23 -8.27
CA ALA A 141 0.86 2.33 -8.81
C ALA A 141 1.35 1.01 -9.44
N GLU A 142 1.03 -0.14 -8.84
CA GLU A 142 1.37 -1.46 -9.39
C GLU A 142 0.68 -1.69 -10.74
N ALA A 143 -0.63 -1.43 -10.81
CA ALA A 143 -1.42 -1.60 -12.03
C ALA A 143 -1.01 -0.64 -13.15
N GLN A 144 -0.68 0.61 -12.81
CA GLN A 144 -0.17 1.59 -13.76
C GLN A 144 1.32 1.40 -14.08
N ARG A 145 1.97 0.42 -13.43
CA ARG A 145 3.41 0.11 -13.56
C ARG A 145 4.29 1.34 -13.30
N ARG A 146 3.81 2.24 -12.44
CA ARG A 146 4.56 3.41 -11.98
C ARG A 146 5.55 2.96 -10.91
N ARG A 147 6.78 3.44 -11.01
CA ARG A 147 7.74 3.29 -9.92
C ARG A 147 7.34 4.21 -8.79
N VAL A 148 6.82 3.64 -7.72
CA VAL A 148 6.64 4.32 -6.44
C VAL A 148 7.44 3.51 -5.43
N ASP A 149 8.53 4.09 -4.94
CA ASP A 149 9.41 3.43 -3.99
C ASP A 149 8.80 3.50 -2.58
N ILE A 150 7.77 2.69 -2.34
CA ILE A 150 7.15 2.54 -1.02
C ILE A 150 7.90 1.45 -0.28
N VAL A 151 8.49 1.82 0.87
CA VAL A 151 9.11 0.85 1.76
C VAL A 151 8.03 -0.11 2.30
N PRO A 152 8.19 -1.44 2.16
CA PRO A 152 7.23 -2.39 2.71
C PRO A 152 7.06 -2.20 4.22
N ALA A 153 5.82 -2.36 4.71
CA ALA A 153 5.50 -2.17 6.13
C ALA A 153 6.42 -2.99 7.03
N GLY A 154 6.74 -4.23 6.65
CA GLY A 154 7.64 -5.06 7.42
C GLY A 154 9.05 -4.47 7.58
N ARG A 155 9.62 -3.91 6.50
CA ARG A 155 10.93 -3.26 6.54
C ARG A 155 10.89 -1.97 7.37
N PHE A 156 9.81 -1.20 7.27
CA PHE A 156 9.60 -0.02 8.10
C PHE A 156 9.60 -0.39 9.60
N LEU A 157 8.81 -1.40 9.97
CA LEU A 157 8.68 -1.85 11.36
C LEU A 157 9.97 -2.46 11.90
N ASP A 158 10.71 -3.20 11.08
CA ASP A 158 12.03 -3.74 11.49
C ASP A 158 13.03 -2.62 11.76
N ALA A 159 13.02 -1.58 10.93
CA ALA A 159 13.90 -0.43 11.10
C ALA A 159 13.53 0.40 12.36
N VAL A 160 12.25 0.51 12.69
CA VAL A 160 11.80 1.09 13.97
C VAL A 160 12.23 0.21 15.15
N ALA A 161 12.05 -1.12 15.05
CA ALA A 161 12.44 -2.07 16.09
C ALA A 161 13.93 -1.98 16.41
N GLU A 162 14.78 -1.94 15.38
CA GLU A 162 16.23 -1.81 15.54
C GLU A 162 16.61 -0.50 16.24
N ARG A 163 16.07 0.63 15.78
CA ARG A 163 16.37 1.97 16.34
C ARG A 163 15.89 2.15 17.78
N ALA A 164 14.73 1.60 18.11
CA ALA A 164 14.12 1.74 19.44
C ALA A 164 14.51 0.62 20.41
N GLY A 165 15.24 -0.41 19.97
CA GLY A 165 15.54 -1.58 20.78
C GLY A 165 14.29 -2.41 21.13
N LEU A 166 13.30 -2.45 20.23
CA LEU A 166 12.01 -3.09 20.43
C LEU A 166 11.91 -4.42 19.67
N HIS A 167 11.05 -5.30 20.18
CA HIS A 167 10.53 -6.41 19.39
C HIS A 167 9.47 -5.90 18.39
N ARG A 168 9.18 -6.67 17.34
CA ARG A 168 8.31 -6.25 16.23
C ARG A 168 6.92 -5.76 16.66
N ALA A 169 6.28 -6.44 17.63
CA ALA A 169 4.98 -5.99 18.14
C ALA A 169 5.08 -4.66 18.92
N GLY A 170 6.20 -4.40 19.59
CA GLY A 170 6.48 -3.11 20.23
C GLY A 170 6.70 -2.00 19.21
N ALA A 171 7.50 -2.26 18.17
CA ALA A 171 7.72 -1.33 17.06
C ALA A 171 6.44 -0.98 16.32
N HIS A 172 5.53 -1.95 16.16
CA HIS A 172 4.19 -1.71 15.61
C HIS A 172 3.39 -0.73 16.47
N ARG A 173 3.30 -0.96 17.79
CA ARG A 173 2.58 -0.04 18.71
C ARG A 173 3.19 1.36 18.71
N ALA A 174 4.52 1.46 18.76
CA ALA A 174 5.24 2.73 18.67
C ALA A 174 4.94 3.47 17.36
N THR A 175 4.94 2.76 16.24
CA THR A 175 4.63 3.32 14.93
C THR A 175 3.19 3.80 14.86
N GLU A 176 2.23 3.00 15.32
CA GLU A 176 0.82 3.41 15.33
C GLU A 176 0.60 4.65 16.20
N ALA A 177 1.14 4.66 17.42
CA ALA A 177 0.98 5.80 18.34
C ALA A 177 1.60 7.08 17.78
N ALA A 178 2.80 6.99 17.19
CA ALA A 178 3.49 8.12 16.61
C ALA A 178 2.78 8.65 15.35
N LEU A 179 2.35 7.77 14.43
CA LEU A 179 1.65 8.18 13.21
C LEU A 179 0.27 8.78 13.52
N GLU A 180 -0.47 8.20 14.46
CA GLU A 180 -1.77 8.75 14.88
C GLU A 180 -1.61 10.14 15.50
N THR A 181 -0.64 10.31 16.40
CA THR A 181 -0.35 11.63 17.01
C THR A 181 0.18 12.63 15.98
N LEU A 182 0.97 12.18 15.00
CA LEU A 182 1.42 13.01 13.88
C LEU A 182 0.26 13.50 13.02
N ALA A 183 -0.67 12.62 12.69
CA ALA A 183 -1.86 12.98 11.90
C ALA A 183 -2.77 14.00 12.62
N GLU A 184 -2.83 13.96 13.96
CA GLU A 184 -3.49 15.01 14.74
C GLU A 184 -2.78 16.37 14.63
N ARG A 185 -1.44 16.35 14.49
CA ARG A 185 -0.60 17.54 14.48
C ARG A 185 -0.53 18.21 13.11
N ILE A 186 -0.55 17.47 12.00
CA ILE A 186 -0.38 18.05 10.66
C ILE A 186 -1.72 18.36 9.99
N THR A 187 -1.69 19.02 8.84
CA THR A 187 -2.93 19.34 8.11
C THR A 187 -3.49 18.09 7.43
N PRO A 188 -4.80 18.03 7.12
CA PRO A 188 -5.37 16.88 6.41
C PRO A 188 -4.68 16.55 5.08
N GLY A 189 -4.25 17.57 4.33
CA GLY A 189 -3.52 17.36 3.07
C GLY A 189 -2.20 16.63 3.28
N GLU A 190 -1.43 17.02 4.30
CA GLU A 190 -0.16 16.35 4.65
C GLU A 190 -0.38 14.91 5.14
N VAL A 191 -1.52 14.63 5.79
CA VAL A 191 -1.91 13.26 6.13
C VAL A 191 -2.20 12.46 4.86
N GLU A 192 -2.91 13.04 3.89
CA GLU A 192 -3.17 12.40 2.60
C GLU A 192 -1.88 12.12 1.84
N ASP A 193 -0.93 13.05 1.84
CA ASP A 193 0.38 12.86 1.22
C ASP A 193 1.15 11.71 1.88
N LEU A 194 1.17 11.64 3.22
CA LEU A 194 1.75 10.51 3.94
C LEU A 194 1.06 9.17 3.61
N ILE A 195 -0.28 9.14 3.53
CA ILE A 195 -1.04 7.96 3.11
C ILE A 195 -0.58 7.50 1.73
N ASN A 196 -0.34 8.43 0.80
CA ASN A 196 0.10 8.09 -0.56
C ASN A 196 1.54 7.58 -0.65
N ARG A 197 2.37 7.85 0.37
CA ARG A 197 3.80 7.46 0.42
C ARG A 197 4.09 6.28 1.35
N LEU A 198 3.15 5.92 2.21
CA LEU A 198 3.31 4.83 3.16
C LEU A 198 2.56 3.56 2.72
N PRO A 199 3.03 2.38 3.15
CA PRO A 199 2.32 1.13 2.91
C PRO A 199 0.95 1.15 3.60
N VAL A 200 -0.05 0.51 2.98
CA VAL A 200 -1.47 0.59 3.37
C VAL A 200 -1.71 0.16 4.83
N GLN A 201 -0.90 -0.78 5.33
CA GLN A 201 -0.94 -1.25 6.71
C GLN A 201 -0.71 -0.13 7.74
N LEU A 202 -0.05 0.96 7.35
CA LEU A 202 0.22 2.11 8.22
C LEU A 202 -0.81 3.24 8.03
N HIS A 203 -1.82 3.08 7.18
CA HIS A 203 -2.83 4.11 6.94
C HIS A 203 -3.82 4.26 8.09
N ALA A 204 -4.17 3.16 8.75
CA ALA A 204 -5.15 3.15 9.83
C ALA A 204 -4.86 4.17 10.96
N PRO A 205 -3.66 4.23 11.56
CA PRO A 205 -3.34 5.24 12.57
C PRO A 205 -3.43 6.68 12.00
N LEU A 206 -2.99 6.92 10.77
CA LEU A 206 -3.10 8.24 10.13
C LEU A 206 -4.56 8.68 9.98
N LYS A 207 -5.44 7.78 9.55
CA LYS A 207 -6.88 8.06 9.40
C LYS A 207 -7.59 8.25 10.73
N ARG A 208 -7.15 7.58 11.80
CA ARG A 208 -7.71 7.82 13.16
C ARG A 208 -7.34 9.20 13.70
N GLY A 209 -6.12 9.67 13.40
CA GLY A 209 -5.63 10.96 13.88
C GLY A 209 -6.09 12.16 13.05
N VAL A 210 -6.52 11.96 11.79
CA VAL A 210 -6.95 13.07 10.94
C VAL A 210 -8.19 13.77 11.51
N SER A 211 -8.17 15.10 11.50
CA SER A 211 -9.30 15.93 11.93
C SER A 211 -9.45 17.13 11.01
N ALA A 212 -10.59 17.84 11.07
CA ALA A 212 -10.86 18.94 10.16
C ALA A 212 -9.81 20.07 10.19
N LYS A 213 -9.03 20.19 11.27
CA LYS A 213 -7.93 21.14 11.41
C LYS A 213 -6.80 20.53 12.23
N ALA A 214 -5.56 20.84 11.86
CA ALA A 214 -4.37 20.51 12.64
C ALA A 214 -4.49 21.00 14.09
N THR A 215 -4.19 20.13 15.06
CA THR A 215 -4.16 20.47 16.48
C THR A 215 -2.85 21.18 16.80
N ARG A 216 -2.92 22.33 17.47
CA ARG A 216 -1.72 22.97 18.02
C ARG A 216 -1.24 22.13 19.20
N MET A 217 -0.08 21.50 19.03
CA MET A 217 0.45 20.56 19.99
C MET A 217 1.97 20.79 20.11
N PRO A 218 2.46 21.29 21.26
CA PRO A 218 3.89 21.38 21.53
C PRO A 218 4.50 19.97 21.65
N VAL A 219 5.83 19.89 21.53
CA VAL A 219 6.52 18.59 21.48
C VAL A 219 6.32 17.77 22.75
N GLU A 220 6.20 18.41 23.92
CA GLU A 220 5.92 17.69 25.17
C GLU A 220 4.54 17.06 25.17
N GLU A 221 3.52 17.74 24.65
CA GLU A 221 2.17 17.17 24.53
C GLU A 221 2.15 16.03 23.51
N PHE A 222 2.88 16.17 22.41
CA PHE A 222 3.05 15.11 21.41
C PHE A 222 3.61 13.83 22.03
N VAL A 223 4.68 13.96 22.81
CA VAL A 223 5.30 12.84 23.52
C VAL A 223 4.35 12.24 24.56
N LEU A 224 3.61 13.06 25.31
CA LEU A 224 2.64 12.59 26.30
C LEU A 224 1.53 11.75 25.66
N ARG A 225 0.98 12.18 24.52
CA ARG A 225 -0.05 11.42 23.80
C ARG A 225 0.47 10.07 23.28
N ILE A 226 1.71 10.04 22.79
CA ILE A 226 2.35 8.79 22.38
C ILE A 226 2.53 7.87 23.60
N ALA A 227 3.01 8.41 24.72
CA ALA A 227 3.19 7.65 25.95
C ALA A 227 1.88 7.04 26.47
N GLU A 228 0.78 7.79 26.41
CA GLU A 228 -0.56 7.31 26.75
C GLU A 228 -1.04 6.19 25.81
N ARG A 229 -0.88 6.36 24.50
CA ARG A 229 -1.27 5.36 23.49
C ARG A 229 -0.47 4.07 23.59
N GLU A 230 0.83 4.17 23.89
CA GLU A 230 1.72 3.03 24.05
C GLU A 230 1.68 2.41 25.46
N ASN A 231 1.12 3.13 26.44
CA ASN A 231 1.18 2.83 27.86
C ASN A 231 2.63 2.65 28.37
N VAL A 232 3.48 3.64 28.09
CA VAL A 232 4.90 3.72 28.49
C VAL A 232 5.21 5.06 29.14
N SER A 233 6.44 5.28 29.62
CA SER A 233 6.83 6.58 30.17
C SER A 233 7.08 7.61 29.04
N PRO A 234 6.94 8.92 29.30
CA PRO A 234 7.24 9.97 28.32
C PRO A 234 8.68 9.92 27.79
N GLU A 235 9.64 9.48 28.60
CA GLU A 235 11.03 9.32 28.19
C GLU A 235 11.17 8.21 27.15
N VAL A 236 10.50 7.07 27.37
CA VAL A 236 10.49 5.93 26.43
C VAL A 236 9.76 6.31 25.14
N ALA A 237 8.58 6.93 25.25
CA ALA A 237 7.80 7.40 24.09
C ALA A 237 8.58 8.39 23.23
N ARG A 238 9.40 9.27 23.85
CA ARG A 238 10.25 10.21 23.12
C ARG A 238 11.28 9.48 22.26
N GLU A 239 11.93 8.45 22.77
CA GLU A 239 12.90 7.65 21.99
C GLU A 239 12.21 6.85 20.88
N HIS A 240 11.05 6.25 21.16
CA HIS A 240 10.25 5.55 20.17
C HIS A 240 9.83 6.47 19.02
N ALA A 241 9.34 7.66 19.35
CA ALA A 241 8.92 8.61 18.35
C ALA A 241 10.11 9.11 17.51
N ARG A 242 11.28 9.38 18.11
CA ARG A 242 12.51 9.67 17.35
C ARG A 242 12.85 8.55 16.36
N ALA A 243 12.74 7.29 16.79
CA ALA A 243 12.97 6.13 15.92
C ALA A 243 11.98 6.11 14.74
N VAL A 244 10.71 6.41 14.97
CA VAL A 244 9.69 6.50 13.90
C VAL A 244 10.00 7.65 12.94
N PHE A 245 10.34 8.85 13.42
CA PHE A 245 10.70 9.98 12.55
C PHE A 245 11.96 9.73 11.72
N MET A 246 12.98 9.06 12.29
CA MET A 246 14.16 8.62 11.55
C MET A 246 13.78 7.63 10.45
N THR A 247 12.93 6.65 10.74
CA THR A 247 12.47 5.69 9.74
C THR A 247 11.61 6.35 8.66
N LEU A 248 10.72 7.29 9.02
CA LEU A 248 9.94 8.09 8.07
C LEU A 248 10.85 8.83 7.10
N ARG A 249 11.86 9.55 7.60
CA ARG A 249 12.83 10.29 6.78
C ARG A 249 13.51 9.43 5.72
N GLU A 250 13.80 8.17 6.03
CA GLU A 250 14.44 7.23 5.12
C GLU A 250 13.45 6.52 4.18
N SER A 251 12.16 6.52 4.52
CA SER A 251 11.14 5.72 3.84
C SER A 251 10.28 6.49 2.86
N ILE A 252 10.26 7.82 2.95
CA ILE A 252 9.50 8.69 2.05
C ILE A 252 10.44 9.67 1.33
N PRO A 253 10.03 10.23 0.17
CA PRO A 253 10.81 11.26 -0.50
C PRO A 253 11.16 12.44 0.41
N SER A 254 12.35 13.03 0.22
CA SER A 254 12.83 14.11 1.09
C SER A 254 11.95 15.36 1.09
N GLU A 255 11.27 15.63 -0.03
CA GLU A 255 10.29 16.72 -0.18
C GLU A 255 9.07 16.49 0.73
N GLU A 256 8.51 15.29 0.73
CA GLU A 256 7.38 14.88 1.57
C GLU A 256 7.75 14.97 3.06
N PHE A 257 8.96 14.52 3.43
CA PHE A 257 9.44 14.67 4.80
C PHE A 257 9.64 16.13 5.20
N PHE A 258 10.10 16.97 4.27
CA PHE A 258 10.25 18.40 4.50
C PHE A 258 8.88 19.07 4.72
N ASP A 259 7.89 18.77 3.89
CA ASP A 259 6.54 19.34 4.00
C ASP A 259 5.87 18.99 5.35
N VAL A 260 5.97 17.72 5.77
CA VAL A 260 5.51 17.25 7.09
C VAL A 260 6.21 18.01 8.23
N THR A 261 7.53 18.15 8.15
CA THR A 261 8.30 18.82 9.23
C THR A 261 8.13 20.33 9.25
N ALA A 262 7.81 20.96 8.11
CA ALA A 262 7.49 22.39 8.03
C ALA A 262 6.20 22.75 8.79
N GLN A 263 5.29 21.79 9.02
CA GLN A 263 4.10 21.99 9.84
C GLN A 263 4.36 21.94 11.35
N LEU A 264 5.54 21.48 11.77
CA LEU A 264 5.90 21.32 13.18
C LEU A 264 6.47 22.63 13.75
N PRO A 265 6.10 23.01 14.99
CA PRO A 265 6.67 24.21 15.62
C PRO A 265 8.15 23.99 15.99
N SER A 266 8.86 25.09 16.25
CA SER A 266 10.32 25.09 16.44
C SER A 266 10.81 24.25 17.63
N ASP A 267 9.96 23.99 18.62
CA ASP A 267 10.24 23.12 19.76
C ASP A 267 10.47 21.64 19.36
N TYR A 268 10.04 21.23 18.16
CA TYR A 268 10.33 19.90 17.60
C TYR A 268 11.75 19.79 17.03
N ALA A 269 12.51 20.88 16.91
CA ALA A 269 13.84 20.84 16.27
C ALA A 269 14.80 19.84 16.95
N ALA A 270 14.77 19.75 18.28
CA ALA A 270 15.59 18.79 19.02
C ALA A 270 15.12 17.33 18.83
N PHE A 271 13.89 17.13 18.38
CA PHE A 271 13.19 15.86 18.23
C PHE A 271 13.32 15.27 16.82
N LEU A 272 13.50 16.11 15.80
CA LEU A 272 13.63 15.70 14.41
C LEU A 272 15.04 15.21 14.06
N PRO A 273 15.17 14.22 13.15
CA PRO A 273 16.47 13.83 12.62
C PRO A 273 17.14 14.98 11.88
N HIS A 274 18.37 15.30 12.28
CA HIS A 274 19.20 16.31 11.62
C HIS A 274 19.58 15.85 10.21
N SER A 275 19.88 16.83 9.35
CA SER A 275 20.24 16.58 7.96
C SER A 275 21.64 15.99 7.79
#